data_AF-A0A957J4S8-F1
#
_entry.id   AF-A0A957J4S8-F1
#
_cell.length_a   1.000
_cell.length_b   1.000
_cell.length_c   1.000
_cell.angle_alpha   90.00
_cell.angle_beta   90.00
_cell.angle_gamma   90.00
#
_symmetry.space_group_name_H-M   'P 1'
#
loop_
_entity.id
_entity.type
_entity.pdbx_description
1 polymer ?
#
loop_
_entity_poly.entity_id
_entity_poly.type
_entity_poly.pdbx_seq_one_letter_code
_entity_poly.pdbx_strand_id
1 'polypeptide(L)' 'MSTRYWLGVVHKAHIERGIAGGFVQLNHGKKRPLQRMSAGDWREIL' A
#
# COMPACT_ATOMS: atom_id res chain seq x y z
N MET A 1 -15.75 12.94 7.33
CA MET A 1 -15.33 11.77 6.52
C MET A 1 -14.81 10.71 7.48
N SER A 2 -15.17 9.44 7.28
CA SER A 2 -14.64 8.34 8.11
C SER A 2 -13.29 7.88 7.57
N THR A 3 -12.28 7.82 8.42
CA THR A 3 -10.94 7.31 8.09
C THR A 3 -11.02 5.82 7.78
N ARG A 4 -10.51 5.39 6.63
CA ARG A 4 -10.37 3.96 6.33
C ARG A 4 -8.97 3.48 6.67
N TYR A 5 -8.86 2.18 6.95
CA TYR A 5 -7.63 1.50 7.28
C TYR A 5 -7.30 0.48 6.20
N TRP A 6 -6.02 0.43 5.80
CA TRP A 6 -5.51 -0.47 4.77
C TRP A 6 -4.36 -1.28 5.32
N LEU A 7 -4.43 -2.60 5.12
CA LEU A 7 -3.35 -3.54 5.43
C LEU A 7 -2.81 -4.13 4.12
N GLY A 8 -1.53 -3.89 3.86
CA GLY A 8 -0.78 -4.58 2.81
C GLY A 8 0.09 -5.67 3.41
N VAL A 9 0.03 -6.88 2.86
CA VAL A 9 0.95 -7.97 3.18
C VAL A 9 1.87 -8.17 1.99
N VAL A 10 3.17 -8.04 2.20
CA VAL A 10 4.16 -8.07 1.13
C VAL A 10 5.38 -8.90 1.55
N HIS A 11 6.00 -9.61 0.61
CA HIS A 11 7.24 -10.32 0.89
C HIS A 11 8.37 -9.33 1.23
N LYS A 12 9.17 -9.63 2.26
CA LYS A 12 10.24 -8.74 2.76
C LYS A 12 11.14 -8.19 1.64
N ALA A 13 11.60 -9.06 0.74
CA ALA A 13 12.47 -8.64 -0.38
C ALA A 13 11.81 -7.62 -1.34
N HIS A 14 10.47 -7.59 -1.43
CA HIS A 14 9.75 -6.61 -2.25
C HIS A 14 9.65 -5.27 -1.52
N ILE A 15 9.50 -5.29 -0.20
CA ILE A 15 9.54 -4.09 0.64
C ILE A 15 10.91 -3.44 0.59
N GLU A 16 12.00 -4.20 0.68
CA GLU A 16 13.35 -3.63 0.58
C GLU A 16 13.56 -2.87 -0.73
N ARG A 17 13.08 -3.42 -1.85
CA ARG A 17 13.10 -2.72 -3.15
C ARG A 17 12.19 -1.49 -3.17
N GLY A 18 11.01 -1.59 -2.57
CA GLY A 18 10.07 -0.48 -2.46
C GLY A 18 10.64 0.68 -1.65
N ILE A 19 11.26 0.39 -0.51
CA ILE A 19 11.95 1.39 0.34
C ILE A 19 13.06 2.07 -0.45
N ALA A 20 13.92 1.30 -1.13
CA ALA A 20 14.99 1.85 -1.95
C ALA A 20 14.48 2.75 -3.09
N GLY A 21 13.31 2.44 -3.66
CA GLY A 21 12.67 3.22 -4.72
C GLY A 21 11.71 4.32 -4.23
N GLY A 22 11.45 4.43 -2.93
CA GLY A 22 10.47 5.37 -2.38
C GLY A 22 9.02 5.07 -2.76
N PHE A 23 8.68 3.81 -3.07
CA PHE A 23 7.32 3.41 -3.43
C PHE A 23 6.91 2.09 -2.77
N VAL A 24 5.61 1.79 -2.77
CA VAL A 24 5.12 0.45 -2.46
C VAL A 24 4.15 -0.01 -3.53
N GLN A 25 4.23 -1.29 -3.88
CA GLN A 25 3.29 -1.91 -4.80
C GLN A 25 2.45 -2.93 -4.05
N LEU A 26 1.15 -2.66 -3.98
CA LEU A 26 0.18 -3.55 -3.37
C LEU A 26 -0.67 -4.22 -4.45
N ASN A 27 -1.28 -5.35 -4.10
CA ASN A 27 -2.27 -6.03 -4.93
C ASN A 27 -1.75 -6.37 -6.35
N HIS A 28 -0.47 -6.76 -6.45
CA HIS A 28 0.21 -7.05 -7.71
C HIS A 28 0.10 -5.92 -8.77
N GLY A 29 -0.05 -4.67 -8.34
CA GLY A 29 -0.20 -3.52 -9.25
C GLY A 29 -1.61 -3.33 -9.82
N LYS A 30 -2.62 -4.06 -9.34
CA LYS A 30 -4.01 -3.87 -9.78
C LYS A 30 -4.56 -2.51 -9.34
N LYS A 31 -4.94 -1.69 -10.33
CA LYS A 31 -5.43 -0.31 -10.14
C LYS A 31 -6.72 -0.20 -9.32
N ARG A 32 -7.73 -1.04 -9.60
CA ARG A 32 -9.10 -0.86 -9.08
C ARG A 32 -9.19 -0.81 -7.55
N PRO A 33 -8.50 -1.69 -6.77
CA PRO A 33 -8.55 -1.58 -5.31
C PRO A 33 -7.77 -0.41 -4.74
N LEU A 34 -6.69 0.04 -5.40
CA LEU A 34 -5.88 1.19 -4.98
C LEU A 34 -6.60 2.52 -5.21
N GLN A 35 -7.46 2.62 -6.23
CA GLN A 35 -8.29 3.81 -6.48
C GLN A 35 -9.29 4.11 -5.36
N ARG A 36 -9.52 3.16 -4.45
CA ARG A 36 -10.38 3.37 -3.28
C ARG A 36 -9.64 4.03 -2.12
N MET A 37 -8.30 4.09 -2.16
CA MET A 37 -7.50 4.79 -1.16
C MET A 37 -7.64 6.29 -1.37
N SER A 38 -7.73 7.05 -0.28
CA SER A 38 -7.80 8.51 -0.34
C SER A 38 -6.80 9.12 0.64
N ALA A 39 -6.39 10.37 0.38
CA ALA A 39 -5.65 11.15 1.35
C ALA A 39 -6.46 11.22 2.67
N GLY A 40 -5.79 10.94 3.79
CA GLY A 40 -6.44 10.82 5.10
C GLY A 40 -6.75 9.38 5.53
N ASP A 41 -6.69 8.39 4.63
CA ASP A 41 -6.73 6.98 5.02
C ASP A 41 -5.44 6.57 5.74
N TRP A 42 -5.57 5.73 6.76
CA TRP A 42 -4.44 5.12 7.45
C TRP A 42 -3.95 3.89 6.68
N ARG A 43 -2.63 3.72 6.61
CA ARG A 43 -1.98 2.62 5.89
C ARG A 43 -0.86 2.03 6.73
N GLU A 44 -0.89 0.71 6.87
CA GLU A 44 0.16 -0.08 7.49
C GLU A 44 0.55 -1.22 6.54
N ILE A 45 1.85 -1.48 6.45
CA ILE A 45 2.41 -2.49 5.54
C ILE A 45 3.25 -3.43 6.39
N LEU A 46 2.88 -4.70 6.39
CA LEU A 46 3.56 -5.79 7.09
C LEU A 46 4.36 -6.65 6.12
#